data_AF-A0A1N6VYC1-F1
#
_entry.id   AF-A0A1N6VYC1-F1
#
_cell.length_a   1.000
_cell.length_b   1.000
_cell.length_c   1.000
_cell.angle_alpha   90.00
_cell.angle_beta   90.00
_cell.angle_gamma   90.00
#
_symmetry.space_group_name_H-M   'P 1'
#
loop_
_entity.id
_entity.type
_entity.pdbx_description
1 polymer ?
#
loop_
_entity_poly.entity_id
_entity_poly.type
_entity_poly.pdbx_seq_one_letter_code
_entity_poly.pdbx_strand_id
1 'polypeptide(L)'
;MGYHDPVECLELLNRLHPLNVDETHRLLSEMVPALQRNPPAPDQHLEILEAARPHVALAQSAMASRYAAHPLPPDSAENATLRSVVTLWQAMARSYGQVARTSGAEILPADRRALLAQRRIHYAGMVPLEYFRAHRALPKGTWTALHDGFCAAEALGVATTRVPDALNDIWKAQSPAEAFVAVLLVDLANPYGRSERDLGWVCRWAQRFAPYCELLGGPDGETPQPAAYGLDLGADHGLRPLGVLAPSAALRRFDGSKLAGQIQAVLKQFKQGVTPSSLGLGADCPVDASAKLLLSLYRPWGLASAGRRFPRRGTQGRAELTAGWSSIAFHVSGKPFEQPPIYATQRSLRSDISLLTFGERVTQAENPRWNENERRRAAARLGFTCEHWQVADHSVSGFRLYQDPHTQRLEHHQLVGVRPPDGEHYLLAQLSWLMYRADGVMEAGVQVLPGLPRVVAVRPFGLTGNVHEAFLEGFLLPPTPALKAESSLILPAKWFQPQRVIDVVDGGQRYQLRLTKAILRGPDFVQVSYEALESPAPGAKPGSAR
;
A
#
# COMPACT_ATOMS: atom_id res chain seq x y z
N MET A 1 -37.48 -2.39 -14.90
CA MET A 1 -38.32 -1.16 -14.79
C MET A 1 -37.73 -0.11 -15.70
N GLY A 2 -38.54 0.81 -16.24
CA GLY A 2 -38.06 1.85 -17.17
C GLY A 2 -37.35 3.04 -16.48
N TYR A 3 -37.58 3.25 -15.18
CA TYR A 3 -37.06 4.39 -14.42
C TYR A 3 -37.37 5.74 -15.09
N HIS A 4 -38.62 5.91 -15.54
CA HIS A 4 -39.08 7.11 -16.25
C HIS A 4 -39.91 8.04 -15.36
N ASP A 5 -40.53 7.50 -14.29
CA ASP A 5 -41.31 8.27 -13.33
C ASP A 5 -40.46 8.66 -12.11
N PRO A 6 -40.23 9.96 -11.85
CA PRO A 6 -39.53 10.44 -10.67
C PRO A 6 -40.11 9.96 -9.34
N VAL A 7 -41.45 9.86 -9.22
CA VAL A 7 -42.12 9.45 -7.98
C VAL A 7 -41.81 7.98 -7.69
N GLU A 8 -41.95 7.12 -8.69
CA GLU A 8 -41.59 5.70 -8.56
C GLU A 8 -40.11 5.51 -8.20
N CYS A 9 -39.22 6.34 -8.76
CA CYS A 9 -37.80 6.29 -8.43
C CYS A 9 -37.55 6.65 -6.96
N LEU A 10 -38.16 7.72 -6.45
CA LEU A 10 -38.02 8.16 -5.07
C LEU A 10 -38.63 7.14 -4.09
N GLU A 11 -39.81 6.59 -4.40
CA GLU A 11 -40.42 5.52 -3.61
C GLU A 11 -39.59 4.24 -3.60
N LEU A 12 -38.93 3.91 -4.71
CA LEU A 12 -38.01 2.77 -4.77
C LEU A 12 -36.79 3.01 -3.88
N LEU A 13 -36.18 4.19 -3.93
CA LEU A 13 -35.04 4.56 -3.08
C LEU A 13 -35.38 4.44 -1.59
N ASN A 14 -36.56 4.93 -1.18
CA ASN A 14 -37.04 4.84 0.20
C ASN A 14 -37.25 3.40 0.70
N ARG A 15 -37.42 2.44 -0.21
CA ARG A 15 -37.60 1.02 0.11
C ARG A 15 -36.29 0.23 0.13
N LEU A 16 -35.16 0.83 -0.26
CA LEU A 16 -33.88 0.13 -0.29
C LEU A 16 -33.40 -0.19 1.13
N HIS A 17 -33.15 -1.47 1.39
CA HIS A 17 -32.65 -1.92 2.68
C HIS A 17 -31.11 -1.89 2.73
N PRO A 18 -30.48 -1.21 3.72
CA PRO A 18 -29.02 -1.08 3.83
C PRO A 18 -28.23 -2.40 3.80
N LEU A 19 -28.84 -3.49 4.28
CA LEU A 19 -28.19 -4.82 4.33
C LEU A 19 -28.22 -5.57 2.99
N ASN A 20 -29.10 -5.19 2.05
CA ASN A 20 -29.22 -5.86 0.76
C ASN A 20 -28.25 -5.23 -0.26
N VAL A 21 -26.95 -5.35 0.00
CA VAL A 21 -25.89 -4.64 -0.75
C VAL A 21 -25.94 -4.94 -2.25
N ASP A 22 -25.98 -6.22 -2.65
CA ASP A 22 -25.93 -6.62 -4.06
C ASP A 22 -27.18 -6.15 -4.83
N GLU A 23 -28.36 -6.30 -4.23
CA GLU A 23 -29.63 -5.85 -4.82
C GLU A 23 -29.67 -4.32 -4.95
N THR A 24 -29.27 -3.62 -3.88
CA THR A 24 -29.18 -2.15 -3.85
C THR A 24 -28.23 -1.65 -4.93
N HIS A 25 -27.01 -2.21 -5.00
CA HIS A 25 -26.03 -1.85 -6.02
C HIS A 25 -26.55 -2.12 -7.43
N ARG A 26 -27.19 -3.28 -7.68
CA ARG A 26 -27.78 -3.62 -8.97
C ARG A 26 -28.87 -2.64 -9.37
N LEU A 27 -29.84 -2.36 -8.49
CA LEU A 27 -30.93 -1.42 -8.76
C LEU A 27 -30.42 -0.01 -9.06
N LEU A 28 -29.43 0.48 -8.29
CA LEU A 28 -28.81 1.80 -8.55
C LEU A 28 -28.04 1.82 -9.87
N SER A 29 -27.35 0.72 -10.20
CA SER A 29 -26.62 0.55 -11.48
C SER A 29 -27.55 0.46 -12.69
N GLU A 30 -28.81 0.08 -12.50
CA GLU A 30 -29.84 0.12 -13.55
C GLU A 30 -30.51 1.50 -13.62
N MET A 31 -30.89 2.07 -12.47
CA MET A 31 -31.62 3.34 -12.34
C MET A 31 -30.80 4.54 -12.85
N VAL A 32 -29.58 4.75 -12.37
CA VAL A 32 -28.80 5.96 -12.69
C VAL A 32 -28.52 6.07 -14.20
N PRO A 33 -28.05 5.01 -14.89
CA PRO A 33 -27.89 5.06 -16.34
C PRO A 33 -29.22 5.18 -17.12
N ALA A 34 -30.33 4.65 -16.60
CA ALA A 34 -31.64 4.80 -17.23
C ALA A 34 -32.11 6.27 -17.21
N LEU A 35 -31.94 6.95 -16.08
CA LEU A 35 -32.20 8.40 -15.94
C LEU A 35 -31.29 9.24 -16.85
N GLN A 36 -30.07 8.79 -17.16
CA GLN A 36 -29.23 9.50 -18.14
C GLN A 36 -29.77 9.40 -19.57
N ARG A 37 -30.23 8.21 -19.96
CA ARG A 37 -30.75 7.95 -21.31
C ARG A 37 -32.08 8.66 -21.55
N ASN A 38 -32.94 8.69 -20.53
CA ASN A 38 -34.25 9.35 -20.59
C ASN A 38 -34.36 10.30 -19.40
N PRO A 39 -33.72 11.49 -19.46
CA PRO A 39 -33.67 12.40 -18.35
C PRO A 39 -35.06 13.00 -18.04
N PRO A 40 -35.51 12.98 -16.77
CA PRO A 40 -36.66 13.77 -16.37
C PRO A 40 -36.29 15.27 -16.36
N ALA A 41 -37.23 16.12 -15.92
CA ALA A 41 -36.94 17.54 -15.76
C ALA A 41 -35.71 17.75 -14.83
N PRO A 42 -34.84 18.74 -15.08
CA PRO A 42 -33.56 18.84 -14.36
C PRO A 42 -33.68 18.91 -12.83
N ASP A 43 -34.74 19.55 -12.32
CA ASP A 43 -35.02 19.62 -10.88
C ASP A 43 -35.35 18.24 -10.29
N GLN A 44 -36.21 17.48 -10.98
CA GLN A 44 -36.57 16.11 -10.58
C GLN A 44 -35.37 15.15 -10.70
N HIS A 45 -34.55 15.30 -11.75
CA HIS A 45 -33.34 14.50 -11.90
C HIS A 45 -32.37 14.77 -10.74
N LEU A 46 -32.16 16.03 -10.38
CA LEU A 46 -31.32 16.41 -9.24
C LEU A 46 -31.86 15.85 -7.93
N GLU A 47 -33.18 15.91 -7.71
CA GLU A 47 -33.83 15.37 -6.52
C GLU A 47 -33.59 13.87 -6.36
N ILE A 48 -33.81 13.09 -7.43
CA ILE A 48 -33.55 11.64 -7.41
C ILE A 48 -32.07 11.35 -7.15
N LEU A 49 -31.15 12.10 -7.79
CA LEU A 49 -29.72 11.91 -7.58
C LEU A 49 -29.31 12.19 -6.15
N GLU A 50 -29.77 13.30 -5.55
CA GLU A 50 -29.47 13.64 -4.15
C GLU A 50 -30.06 12.62 -3.17
N ALA A 51 -31.27 12.12 -3.43
CA ALA A 51 -31.88 11.05 -2.65
C ALA A 51 -31.10 9.72 -2.75
N ALA A 52 -30.55 9.40 -3.92
CA ALA A 52 -29.78 8.17 -4.14
C ALA A 52 -28.42 8.15 -3.43
N ARG A 53 -27.82 9.31 -3.12
CA ARG A 53 -26.42 9.41 -2.67
C ARG A 53 -26.07 8.56 -1.46
N PRO A 54 -26.84 8.55 -0.36
CA PRO A 54 -26.51 7.73 0.81
C PRO A 54 -26.52 6.23 0.48
N HIS A 55 -27.47 5.79 -0.34
CA HIS A 55 -27.57 4.39 -0.78
C HIS A 55 -26.41 4.01 -1.69
N VAL A 56 -26.04 4.88 -2.64
CA VAL A 56 -24.87 4.68 -3.51
C VAL A 56 -23.61 4.61 -2.66
N ALA A 57 -23.39 5.55 -1.73
CA ALA A 57 -22.21 5.55 -0.88
C ALA A 57 -22.06 4.27 -0.05
N LEU A 58 -23.15 3.81 0.57
CA LEU A 58 -23.16 2.59 1.37
C LEU A 58 -22.88 1.35 0.50
N ALA A 59 -23.64 1.18 -0.58
CA ALA A 59 -23.54 0.01 -1.44
C ALA A 59 -22.15 -0.10 -2.09
N GLN A 60 -21.62 1.03 -2.59
CA GLN A 60 -20.30 1.08 -3.22
C GLN A 60 -19.17 0.79 -2.21
N SER A 61 -19.26 1.30 -0.98
CA SER A 61 -18.27 1.01 0.07
C SER A 61 -18.23 -0.49 0.41
N ALA A 62 -19.41 -1.10 0.57
CA ALA A 62 -19.52 -2.54 0.83
C ALA A 62 -19.01 -3.37 -0.36
N MET A 63 -19.31 -2.95 -1.59
CA MET A 63 -18.84 -3.60 -2.82
C MET A 63 -17.30 -3.51 -2.96
N ALA A 64 -16.72 -2.35 -2.66
CA ALA A 64 -15.28 -2.12 -2.74
C ALA A 64 -14.46 -3.02 -1.81
N SER A 65 -15.01 -3.37 -0.64
CA SER A 65 -14.35 -4.29 0.30
C SER A 65 -13.99 -5.66 -0.31
N ARG A 66 -14.68 -6.07 -1.39
CA ARG A 66 -14.44 -7.36 -2.07
C ARG A 66 -13.14 -7.40 -2.86
N TYR A 67 -12.52 -6.26 -3.16
CA TYR A 67 -11.28 -6.18 -3.93
C TYR A 67 -10.19 -5.31 -3.30
N ALA A 68 -10.43 -4.70 -2.14
CA ALA A 68 -9.50 -3.73 -1.54
C ALA A 68 -8.35 -4.38 -0.74
N ALA A 69 -8.52 -5.64 -0.30
CA ALA A 69 -7.55 -6.30 0.59
C ALA A 69 -6.22 -6.65 -0.10
N HIS A 70 -6.27 -6.90 -1.42
CA HIS A 70 -5.16 -7.46 -2.19
C HIS A 70 -5.11 -6.85 -3.59
N PRO A 71 -3.93 -6.75 -4.22
CA PRO A 71 -3.84 -6.34 -5.61
C PRO A 71 -4.74 -7.20 -6.52
N LEU A 72 -5.55 -6.57 -7.37
CA LEU A 72 -6.61 -7.21 -8.14
C LEU A 72 -6.18 -7.50 -9.60
N PRO A 73 -5.94 -8.76 -9.98
CA PRO A 73 -5.61 -9.10 -11.37
C PRO A 73 -6.74 -8.74 -12.35
N PRO A 74 -6.46 -8.21 -13.56
CA PRO A 74 -7.50 -7.85 -14.55
C PRO A 74 -8.39 -8.98 -15.05
N ASP A 75 -7.89 -10.20 -15.00
CA ASP A 75 -8.53 -11.45 -15.41
C ASP A 75 -9.24 -12.19 -14.27
N SER A 76 -9.15 -11.68 -13.03
CA SER A 76 -9.88 -12.23 -11.89
C SER A 76 -11.40 -12.07 -12.00
N ALA A 77 -12.15 -12.94 -11.33
CA ALA A 77 -13.61 -12.85 -11.26
C ALA A 77 -14.06 -11.57 -10.53
N GLU A 78 -13.32 -11.16 -9.50
CA GLU A 78 -13.58 -9.97 -8.70
C GLU A 78 -13.42 -8.66 -9.49
N ASN A 79 -12.72 -8.69 -10.64
CA ASN A 79 -12.62 -7.54 -11.55
C ASN A 79 -14.00 -7.10 -12.09
N ALA A 80 -14.98 -8.01 -12.18
CA ALA A 80 -16.35 -7.65 -12.53
C ALA A 80 -16.97 -6.67 -11.51
N THR A 81 -16.68 -6.87 -10.22
CA THR A 81 -17.12 -6.00 -9.14
C THR A 81 -16.48 -4.62 -9.22
N LEU A 82 -15.17 -4.53 -9.43
CA LEU A 82 -14.50 -3.23 -9.63
C LEU A 82 -15.12 -2.47 -10.81
N ARG A 83 -15.34 -3.16 -11.93
CA ARG A 83 -15.93 -2.55 -13.13
C ARG A 83 -17.35 -2.03 -12.87
N SER A 84 -18.18 -2.78 -12.13
CA SER A 84 -19.53 -2.34 -11.80
C SER A 84 -19.53 -1.10 -10.88
N VAL A 85 -18.66 -1.11 -9.85
CA VAL A 85 -18.48 0.02 -8.93
C VAL A 85 -18.05 1.28 -9.69
N VAL A 86 -17.00 1.17 -10.50
CA VAL A 86 -16.48 2.29 -11.31
C VAL A 86 -17.55 2.81 -12.28
N THR A 87 -18.32 1.92 -12.91
CA THR A 87 -19.37 2.30 -13.86
C THR A 87 -20.45 3.15 -13.18
N LEU A 88 -20.89 2.77 -11.98
CA LEU A 88 -21.86 3.55 -11.22
C LEU A 88 -21.29 4.90 -10.74
N TRP A 89 -20.02 4.96 -10.33
CA TRP A 89 -19.38 6.25 -10.02
C TRP A 89 -19.30 7.20 -11.20
N GLN A 90 -18.90 6.69 -12.36
CA GLN A 90 -18.90 7.46 -13.60
C GLN A 90 -20.32 7.88 -14.01
N ALA A 91 -21.32 7.01 -13.80
CA ALA A 91 -22.71 7.37 -14.04
C ALA A 91 -23.14 8.53 -13.14
N MET A 92 -22.88 8.47 -11.83
CA MET A 92 -23.17 9.60 -10.93
C MET A 92 -22.53 10.90 -11.44
N ALA A 93 -21.23 10.90 -11.73
CA ALA A 93 -20.52 12.09 -12.23
C ALA A 93 -21.12 12.65 -13.52
N ARG A 94 -21.45 11.77 -14.48
CA ARG A 94 -22.08 12.15 -15.75
C ARG A 94 -23.49 12.72 -15.56
N SER A 95 -24.29 12.17 -14.62
CA SER A 95 -25.66 12.64 -14.37
C SER A 95 -25.66 14.08 -13.82
N TYR A 96 -24.81 14.39 -12.84
CA TYR A 96 -24.67 15.77 -12.36
C TYR A 96 -24.20 16.74 -13.45
N GLY A 97 -23.26 16.30 -14.29
CA GLY A 97 -22.84 17.07 -15.45
C GLY A 97 -23.95 17.28 -16.48
N GLN A 98 -24.83 16.30 -16.68
CA GLN A 98 -25.98 16.39 -17.57
C GLN A 98 -27.01 17.38 -17.02
N VAL A 99 -27.39 17.28 -15.74
CA VAL A 99 -28.29 18.22 -15.07
C VAL A 99 -27.78 19.66 -15.22
N ALA A 100 -26.49 19.90 -14.96
CA ALA A 100 -25.88 21.22 -15.14
C ALA A 100 -26.04 21.76 -16.57
N ARG A 101 -25.79 20.93 -17.60
CA ARG A 101 -25.96 21.35 -19.00
C ARG A 101 -27.42 21.62 -19.35
N THR A 102 -28.33 20.72 -18.97
CA THR A 102 -29.76 20.85 -19.32
C THR A 102 -30.46 21.98 -18.58
N SER A 103 -30.00 22.34 -17.38
CA SER A 103 -30.50 23.49 -16.63
C SER A 103 -29.96 24.83 -17.12
N GLY A 104 -29.00 24.85 -18.05
CA GLY A 104 -28.27 26.06 -18.41
C GLY A 104 -27.42 26.56 -17.24
N ALA A 105 -26.38 25.81 -16.85
CA ALA A 105 -25.61 26.08 -15.63
C ALA A 105 -25.23 27.55 -15.43
N GLU A 106 -24.88 28.30 -16.47
CA GLU A 106 -24.46 29.71 -16.39
C GLU A 106 -25.52 30.65 -15.80
N ILE A 107 -26.81 30.35 -15.97
CA ILE A 107 -27.93 31.18 -15.47
C ILE A 107 -28.40 30.76 -14.08
N LEU A 108 -27.90 29.64 -13.55
CA LEU A 108 -28.30 29.16 -12.23
C LEU A 108 -27.68 30.01 -11.10
N PRO A 109 -28.35 30.11 -9.95
CA PRO A 109 -27.76 30.65 -8.73
C PRO A 109 -26.42 30.00 -8.37
N ALA A 110 -25.49 30.78 -7.80
CA ALA A 110 -24.11 30.35 -7.56
C ALA A 110 -23.99 29.11 -6.66
N ASP A 111 -24.84 29.01 -5.63
CA ASP A 111 -24.95 27.85 -4.75
C ASP A 111 -25.36 26.59 -5.51
N ARG A 112 -26.32 26.70 -6.44
CA ARG A 112 -26.77 25.58 -7.27
C ARG A 112 -25.70 25.15 -8.29
N ARG A 113 -24.99 26.11 -8.89
CA ARG A 113 -23.83 25.84 -9.76
C ARG A 113 -22.71 25.13 -8.99
N ALA A 114 -22.39 25.62 -7.80
CA ALA A 114 -21.38 25.03 -6.92
C ALA A 114 -21.75 23.61 -6.50
N LEU A 115 -23.04 23.35 -6.22
CA LEU A 115 -23.55 22.03 -5.85
C LEU A 115 -23.29 21.02 -6.98
N LEU A 116 -23.77 21.32 -8.18
CA LEU A 116 -23.61 20.45 -9.34
C LEU A 116 -22.13 20.19 -9.67
N ALA A 117 -21.31 21.24 -9.61
CA ALA A 117 -19.86 21.14 -9.84
C ALA A 117 -19.17 20.26 -8.78
N GLN A 118 -19.45 20.48 -7.49
CA GLN A 118 -18.84 19.72 -6.41
C GLN A 118 -19.23 18.25 -6.49
N ARG A 119 -20.52 17.93 -6.72
CA ARG A 119 -20.97 16.53 -6.84
C ARG A 119 -20.33 15.83 -8.03
N ARG A 120 -20.27 16.49 -9.19
CA ARG A 120 -19.61 15.96 -10.39
C ARG A 120 -18.15 15.62 -10.11
N ILE A 121 -17.39 16.55 -9.52
CA ILE A 121 -15.97 16.34 -9.21
C ILE A 121 -15.79 15.26 -8.15
N HIS A 122 -16.61 15.25 -7.10
CA HIS A 122 -16.57 14.22 -6.06
C HIS A 122 -16.72 12.82 -6.66
N TYR A 123 -17.76 12.58 -7.46
CA TYR A 123 -18.00 11.26 -8.05
C TYR A 123 -17.00 10.90 -9.16
N ALA A 124 -16.51 11.88 -9.94
CA ALA A 124 -15.40 11.64 -10.85
C ALA A 124 -14.13 11.25 -10.08
N GLY A 125 -13.91 11.84 -8.91
CA GLY A 125 -12.81 11.57 -8.00
C GLY A 125 -12.87 10.19 -7.35
N MET A 126 -14.06 9.61 -7.16
CA MET A 126 -14.18 8.25 -6.66
C MET A 126 -13.56 7.22 -7.62
N VAL A 127 -13.58 7.46 -8.94
CA VAL A 127 -13.05 6.54 -9.95
C VAL A 127 -11.56 6.22 -9.73
N PRO A 128 -10.62 7.20 -9.70
CA PRO A 128 -9.22 6.90 -9.45
C PRO A 128 -9.00 6.29 -8.05
N LEU A 129 -9.80 6.67 -7.04
CA LEU A 129 -9.70 6.06 -5.71
C LEU A 129 -10.02 4.56 -5.71
N GLU A 130 -10.97 4.10 -6.52
CA GLU A 130 -11.26 2.66 -6.64
C GLU A 130 -10.14 1.89 -7.35
N TYR A 131 -9.54 2.47 -8.38
CA TYR A 131 -8.37 1.87 -9.02
C TYR A 131 -7.16 1.82 -8.08
N PHE A 132 -6.96 2.85 -7.25
CA PHE A 132 -5.95 2.84 -6.20
C PHE A 132 -6.20 1.74 -5.18
N ARG A 133 -7.45 1.58 -4.69
CA ARG A 133 -7.84 0.49 -3.77
C ARG A 133 -7.58 -0.89 -4.36
N ALA A 134 -7.84 -1.06 -5.66
CA ALA A 134 -7.62 -2.32 -6.37
C ALA A 134 -6.15 -2.56 -6.79
N HIS A 135 -5.24 -1.63 -6.50
CA HIS A 135 -3.86 -1.62 -7.02
C HIS A 135 -3.80 -1.75 -8.55
N ARG A 136 -4.54 -0.89 -9.24
CA ARG A 136 -4.66 -0.87 -10.70
C ARG A 136 -4.19 0.43 -11.30
N ALA A 137 -3.46 0.32 -12.41
CA ALA A 137 -3.18 1.45 -13.27
C ALA A 137 -4.48 2.17 -13.61
N LEU A 138 -4.44 3.49 -13.53
CA LEU A 138 -5.56 4.32 -13.98
C LEU A 138 -5.74 4.15 -15.49
N PRO A 139 -6.97 3.86 -15.97
CA PRO A 139 -7.26 3.91 -17.40
C PRO A 139 -7.04 5.31 -17.96
N LYS A 140 -6.68 5.39 -19.24
CA LYS A 140 -6.59 6.67 -19.97
C LYS A 140 -7.88 7.48 -19.86
N GLY A 141 -7.75 8.78 -19.68
CA GLY A 141 -8.82 9.77 -19.55
C GLY A 141 -9.39 9.89 -18.14
N THR A 142 -8.90 9.10 -17.17
CA THR A 142 -9.40 9.19 -15.77
C THR A 142 -9.08 10.54 -15.15
N TRP A 143 -7.87 11.07 -15.36
CA TRP A 143 -7.52 12.40 -14.87
C TRP A 143 -8.20 13.48 -15.70
N THR A 144 -8.24 13.33 -17.03
CA THR A 144 -8.95 14.27 -17.92
C THR A 144 -10.40 14.49 -17.47
N ALA A 145 -11.16 13.43 -17.18
CA ALA A 145 -12.54 13.56 -16.74
C ALA A 145 -12.69 14.35 -15.42
N LEU A 146 -11.73 14.22 -14.51
CA LEU A 146 -11.68 14.96 -13.26
C LEU A 146 -11.27 16.42 -13.48
N HIS A 147 -10.25 16.65 -14.32
CA HIS A 147 -9.78 17.98 -14.71
C HIS A 147 -10.89 18.77 -15.41
N ASP A 148 -11.62 18.17 -16.34
CA ASP A 148 -12.76 18.79 -17.03
C ASP A 148 -13.84 19.28 -16.05
N GLY A 149 -14.08 18.51 -14.98
CA GLY A 149 -15.00 18.90 -13.91
C GLY A 149 -14.50 20.14 -13.16
N PHE A 150 -13.20 20.17 -12.83
CA PHE A 150 -12.58 21.30 -12.13
C PHE A 150 -12.51 22.55 -13.01
N CYS A 151 -12.07 22.44 -14.27
CA CYS A 151 -12.07 23.54 -15.24
C CYS A 151 -13.46 24.14 -15.43
N ALA A 152 -14.51 23.30 -15.49
CA ALA A 152 -15.88 23.81 -15.57
C ALA A 152 -16.29 24.59 -14.30
N ALA A 153 -15.86 24.14 -13.12
CA ALA A 153 -16.10 24.86 -11.86
C ALA A 153 -15.35 26.20 -11.79
N GLU A 154 -14.11 26.25 -12.29
CA GLU A 154 -13.33 27.50 -12.45
C GLU A 154 -14.03 28.46 -13.41
N ALA A 155 -14.45 27.98 -14.59
CA ALA A 155 -15.13 28.80 -15.61
C ALA A 155 -16.46 29.39 -15.11
N LEU A 156 -17.18 28.66 -14.26
CA LEU A 156 -18.40 29.15 -13.62
C LEU A 156 -18.12 30.06 -12.40
N GLY A 157 -16.87 30.22 -11.96
CA GLY A 157 -16.51 31.04 -10.81
C GLY A 157 -17.00 30.48 -9.47
N VAL A 158 -17.19 29.16 -9.38
CA VAL A 158 -17.72 28.49 -8.17
C VAL A 158 -16.73 27.48 -7.56
N ALA A 159 -15.51 27.40 -8.09
CA ALA A 159 -14.51 26.42 -7.68
C ALA A 159 -14.26 26.40 -6.15
N THR A 160 -14.30 27.56 -5.49
CA THR A 160 -14.05 27.70 -4.04
C THR A 160 -15.32 27.84 -3.21
N THR A 161 -16.50 27.85 -3.83
CA THR A 161 -17.78 27.97 -3.12
C THR A 161 -18.12 26.64 -2.44
N ARG A 162 -18.10 26.61 -1.10
CA ARG A 162 -18.53 25.42 -0.34
C ARG A 162 -20.03 25.23 -0.43
N VAL A 163 -20.44 23.97 -0.61
CA VAL A 163 -21.84 23.55 -0.53
C VAL A 163 -22.03 22.55 0.61
N PRO A 164 -23.21 22.49 1.23
CA PRO A 164 -23.54 21.45 2.20
C PRO A 164 -23.34 20.04 1.62
N ASP A 165 -22.72 19.17 2.40
CA ASP A 165 -22.48 17.78 2.03
C ASP A 165 -22.53 16.89 3.28
N ALA A 166 -23.69 16.31 3.55
CA ALA A 166 -23.89 15.46 4.72
C ALA A 166 -23.01 14.21 4.72
N LEU A 167 -22.60 13.73 3.54
CA LEU A 167 -21.72 12.57 3.37
C LEU A 167 -20.23 12.90 3.58
N ASN A 168 -19.87 14.18 3.63
CA ASN A 168 -18.58 14.61 4.13
C ASN A 168 -18.64 14.67 5.65
N ASP A 169 -18.23 13.59 6.32
CA ASP A 169 -18.33 13.50 7.78
C ASP A 169 -17.45 14.49 8.55
N ILE A 170 -16.44 15.07 7.90
CA ILE A 170 -15.43 15.90 8.54
C ILE A 170 -15.89 17.35 8.63
N TRP A 171 -16.37 17.89 7.52
CA TRP A 171 -16.72 19.31 7.39
C TRP A 171 -18.22 19.54 7.20
N LYS A 172 -18.99 18.50 6.87
CA LYS A 172 -20.41 18.59 6.47
C LYS A 172 -20.68 19.56 5.31
N ALA A 173 -19.62 19.96 4.63
CA ALA A 173 -19.60 20.83 3.46
C ALA A 173 -18.28 20.63 2.71
N GLN A 174 -18.27 20.92 1.41
CA GLN A 174 -17.07 20.85 0.59
C GLN A 174 -17.21 21.77 -0.63
N SER A 175 -16.12 22.39 -1.08
CA SER A 175 -16.08 23.11 -2.37
C SER A 175 -15.64 22.19 -3.53
N PRO A 176 -15.93 22.55 -4.79
CA PRO A 176 -15.39 21.84 -5.95
C PRO A 176 -13.85 21.68 -5.91
N ALA A 177 -13.12 22.72 -5.51
CA ALA A 177 -11.67 22.72 -5.39
C ALA A 177 -11.19 21.78 -4.28
N GLU A 178 -11.86 21.76 -3.12
CA GLU A 178 -11.51 20.84 -2.03
C GLU A 178 -11.75 19.38 -2.41
N ALA A 179 -12.83 19.08 -3.14
CA ALA A 179 -13.10 17.74 -3.67
C ALA A 179 -12.01 17.30 -4.64
N PHE A 180 -11.58 18.20 -5.53
CA PHE A 180 -10.52 17.95 -6.50
C PHE A 180 -9.16 17.71 -5.81
N VAL A 181 -8.77 18.62 -4.92
CA VAL A 181 -7.48 18.55 -4.21
C VAL A 181 -7.39 17.33 -3.30
N ALA A 182 -8.49 16.89 -2.69
CA ALA A 182 -8.48 15.66 -1.90
C ALA A 182 -8.00 14.44 -2.74
N VAL A 183 -8.42 14.33 -4.01
CA VAL A 183 -7.95 13.25 -4.90
C VAL A 183 -6.47 13.39 -5.22
N LEU A 184 -5.99 14.63 -5.49
CA LEU A 184 -4.57 14.90 -5.73
C LEU A 184 -3.68 14.54 -4.53
N LEU A 185 -4.15 14.82 -3.32
CA LEU A 185 -3.45 14.43 -2.09
C LEU A 185 -3.36 12.90 -1.96
N VAL A 186 -4.41 12.15 -2.32
CA VAL A 186 -4.34 10.68 -2.31
C VAL A 186 -3.32 10.16 -3.33
N ASP A 187 -3.27 10.71 -4.54
CA ASP A 187 -2.25 10.34 -5.55
C ASP A 187 -0.81 10.60 -5.04
N LEU A 188 -0.59 11.76 -4.42
CA LEU A 188 0.70 12.12 -3.81
C LEU A 188 1.09 11.23 -2.61
N ALA A 189 0.13 10.49 -2.03
CA ALA A 189 0.39 9.62 -0.90
C ALA A 189 1.05 8.28 -1.27
N ASN A 190 1.37 8.05 -2.55
CA ASN A 190 1.85 6.76 -3.09
C ASN A 190 0.84 5.63 -2.82
N PRO A 191 -0.38 5.69 -3.40
CA PRO A 191 -1.49 4.80 -3.02
C PRO A 191 -1.20 3.32 -3.22
N TYR A 192 -0.45 2.95 -4.27
CA TYR A 192 -0.05 1.56 -4.55
C TYR A 192 0.92 0.96 -3.52
N GLY A 193 1.51 1.80 -2.68
CA GLY A 193 2.37 1.42 -1.55
C GLY A 193 1.69 1.60 -0.20
N ARG A 194 0.36 1.52 -0.14
CA ARG A 194 -0.42 1.59 1.09
C ARG A 194 -1.21 0.29 1.28
N SER A 195 -1.38 -0.10 2.53
CA SER A 195 -2.39 -1.11 2.90
C SER A 195 -3.79 -0.53 2.72
N GLU A 196 -4.82 -1.38 2.63
CA GLU A 196 -6.23 -0.97 2.61
C GLU A 196 -6.55 0.04 3.73
N ARG A 197 -6.12 -0.29 4.96
CA ARG A 197 -6.33 0.56 6.13
C ARG A 197 -5.66 1.92 5.99
N ASP A 198 -4.38 1.93 5.62
CA ASP A 198 -3.63 3.19 5.52
C ASP A 198 -4.15 4.05 4.36
N LEU A 199 -4.57 3.44 3.24
CA LEU A 199 -5.21 4.14 2.14
C LEU A 199 -6.56 4.74 2.57
N GLY A 200 -7.37 3.99 3.35
CA GLY A 200 -8.62 4.48 3.93
C GLY A 200 -8.41 5.71 4.83
N TRP A 201 -7.35 5.70 5.67
CA TRP A 201 -6.96 6.87 6.46
C TRP A 201 -6.51 8.03 5.58
N VAL A 202 -5.67 7.77 4.57
CA VAL A 202 -5.20 8.77 3.60
C VAL A 202 -6.39 9.45 2.90
N CYS A 203 -7.38 8.71 2.40
CA CYS A 203 -8.57 9.27 1.77
C CYS A 203 -9.34 10.20 2.73
N ARG A 204 -9.54 9.78 3.97
CA ARG A 204 -10.23 10.57 5.00
C ARG A 204 -9.44 11.84 5.35
N TRP A 205 -8.14 11.72 5.55
CA TRP A 205 -7.29 12.86 5.90
C TRP A 205 -7.12 13.82 4.74
N ALA A 206 -7.08 13.33 3.50
CA ALA A 206 -7.06 14.19 2.32
C ALA A 206 -8.30 15.10 2.27
N GLN A 207 -9.50 14.59 2.59
CA GLN A 207 -10.69 15.42 2.72
C GLN A 207 -10.59 16.44 3.87
N ARG A 208 -10.02 16.04 5.01
CA ARG A 208 -9.78 16.95 6.14
C ARG A 208 -8.86 18.10 5.76
N PHE A 209 -7.81 17.78 5.01
CA PHE A 209 -6.68 18.67 4.79
C PHE A 209 -6.72 19.45 3.47
N ALA A 210 -7.57 19.06 2.53
CA ALA A 210 -7.77 19.76 1.26
C ALA A 210 -8.04 21.28 1.42
N PRO A 211 -8.77 21.78 2.45
CA PRO A 211 -8.95 23.22 2.64
C PRO A 211 -7.67 24.03 2.92
N TYR A 212 -6.55 23.37 3.24
CA TYR A 212 -5.25 24.02 3.50
C TYR A 212 -4.31 23.96 2.29
N CYS A 213 -4.86 23.69 1.10
CA CYS A 213 -4.12 23.57 -0.14
C CYS A 213 -4.76 24.46 -1.21
N GLU A 214 -3.93 25.00 -2.09
CA GLU A 214 -4.38 25.88 -3.17
C GLU A 214 -3.79 25.46 -4.52
N LEU A 215 -4.57 25.65 -5.59
CA LEU A 215 -4.11 25.55 -6.96
C LEU A 215 -4.05 26.97 -7.52
N LEU A 216 -2.84 27.47 -7.64
CA LEU A 216 -2.57 28.83 -8.10
C LEU A 216 -2.46 28.83 -9.63
N GLY A 217 -2.91 29.93 -10.25
CA GLY A 217 -2.72 30.19 -11.68
C GLY A 217 -1.23 30.20 -12.09
N GLY A 218 -0.98 30.34 -13.39
CA GLY A 218 0.39 30.42 -13.95
C GLY A 218 1.29 31.41 -13.19
N PRO A 219 2.61 31.24 -13.24
CA PRO A 219 3.52 31.89 -12.29
C PRO A 219 3.41 33.42 -12.33
N ASP A 220 2.91 34.01 -11.25
CA ASP A 220 3.03 35.44 -10.96
C ASP A 220 4.49 35.76 -10.66
N GLY A 221 5.27 36.14 -11.68
CA GLY A 221 6.57 36.82 -11.58
C GLY A 221 7.75 36.05 -10.95
N GLU A 222 7.51 35.05 -10.09
CA GLU A 222 8.52 34.21 -9.46
C GLU A 222 8.73 32.94 -10.28
N THR A 223 10.00 32.64 -10.60
CA THR A 223 10.37 31.39 -11.26
C THR A 223 10.11 30.25 -10.28
N PRO A 224 9.13 29.37 -10.52
CA PRO A 224 8.77 28.37 -9.53
C PRO A 224 9.88 27.33 -9.39
N GLN A 225 10.13 26.87 -8.17
CA GLN A 225 11.15 25.87 -7.89
C GLN A 225 10.86 24.57 -8.67
N PRO A 226 11.84 23.96 -9.38
CA PRO A 226 11.62 22.76 -10.19
C PRO A 226 11.05 21.56 -9.41
N ALA A 227 11.31 21.50 -8.11
CA ALA A 227 10.82 20.44 -7.23
C ALA A 227 9.40 20.68 -6.69
N ALA A 228 8.87 21.91 -6.78
CA ALA A 228 7.49 22.19 -6.39
C ALA A 228 6.52 21.45 -7.32
N TYR A 229 5.32 21.15 -6.82
CA TYR A 229 4.32 20.42 -7.59
C TYR A 229 3.52 21.35 -8.49
N GLY A 230 3.22 20.86 -9.70
CA GLY A 230 2.31 21.48 -10.64
C GLY A 230 1.39 20.45 -11.28
N LEU A 231 0.35 20.98 -11.93
CA LEU A 231 -0.67 20.22 -12.63
C LEU A 231 -0.96 20.89 -13.97
N ASP A 232 -0.78 20.18 -15.07
CA ASP A 232 -1.30 20.60 -16.36
C ASP A 232 -2.73 20.07 -16.50
N LEU A 233 -3.72 20.95 -16.42
CA LEU A 233 -5.13 20.56 -16.54
C LEU A 233 -5.47 20.02 -17.94
N GLY A 234 -4.65 20.28 -18.95
CA GLY A 234 -4.79 19.72 -20.30
C GLY A 234 -4.24 18.29 -20.45
N ALA A 235 -3.56 17.75 -19.43
CA ALA A 235 -2.93 16.43 -19.47
C ALA A 235 -3.67 15.40 -18.62
N ASP A 236 -3.45 14.11 -18.90
CA ASP A 236 -4.08 12.98 -18.20
C ASP A 236 -3.17 12.43 -17.08
N HIS A 237 -2.80 13.29 -16.12
CA HIS A 237 -2.00 12.91 -14.95
C HIS A 237 -2.32 13.76 -13.72
N GLY A 238 -2.05 13.23 -12.52
CA GLY A 238 -2.10 13.99 -11.27
C GLY A 238 -0.91 14.96 -11.10
N LEU A 239 -0.59 15.34 -9.86
CA LEU A 239 0.49 16.28 -9.59
C LEU A 239 1.88 15.71 -9.95
N ARG A 240 2.72 16.57 -10.55
CA ARG A 240 4.10 16.24 -10.94
C ARG A 240 5.05 17.37 -10.54
N PRO A 241 6.36 17.11 -10.36
CA PRO A 241 7.34 18.17 -10.21
C PRO A 241 7.28 19.14 -11.39
N LEU A 242 7.29 20.45 -11.14
CA LEU A 242 7.22 21.46 -12.19
C LEU A 242 8.35 21.32 -13.21
N GLY A 243 9.55 20.90 -12.78
CA GLY A 243 10.69 20.70 -13.68
C GLY A 243 10.53 19.58 -14.71
N VAL A 244 9.49 18.72 -14.60
CA VAL A 244 9.18 17.69 -15.61
C VAL A 244 7.97 18.04 -16.48
N LEU A 245 7.28 19.15 -16.19
CA LEU A 245 6.11 19.57 -16.94
C LEU A 245 6.51 20.54 -18.04
N ALA A 246 5.85 20.42 -19.19
CA ALA A 246 5.97 21.40 -20.25
C ALA A 246 5.24 22.71 -19.84
N PRO A 247 5.74 23.89 -20.24
CA PRO A 247 4.99 25.13 -20.08
C PRO A 247 3.64 25.05 -20.80
N SER A 248 2.56 25.44 -20.11
CA SER A 248 1.18 25.40 -20.61
C SER A 248 0.35 26.50 -19.95
N ALA A 249 -0.62 27.08 -20.66
CA ALA A 249 -1.58 28.02 -20.07
C ALA A 249 -2.56 27.33 -19.09
N ALA A 250 -2.74 26.02 -19.24
CA ALA A 250 -3.53 25.18 -18.35
C ALA A 250 -2.73 24.71 -17.11
N LEU A 251 -1.47 25.12 -16.98
CA LEU A 251 -0.64 24.80 -15.83
C LEU A 251 -1.14 25.52 -14.57
N ARG A 252 -1.22 24.77 -13.47
CA ARG A 252 -1.48 25.26 -12.12
C ARG A 252 -0.31 24.88 -11.22
N ARG A 253 0.04 25.76 -10.29
CA ARG A 253 0.99 25.44 -9.21
C ARG A 253 0.22 24.96 -8.00
N PHE A 254 0.66 23.87 -7.39
CA PHE A 254 0.11 23.38 -6.14
C PHE A 254 0.87 23.98 -4.95
N ASP A 255 0.14 24.59 -4.02
CA ASP A 255 0.67 25.09 -2.76
C ASP A 255 0.06 24.34 -1.57
N GLY A 256 0.90 23.58 -0.86
CA GLY A 256 0.56 22.85 0.36
C GLY A 256 1.21 23.43 1.62
N SER A 257 1.78 24.63 1.57
CA SER A 257 2.55 25.21 2.68
C SER A 257 1.73 25.35 3.96
N LYS A 258 0.46 25.78 3.86
CA LYS A 258 -0.48 25.83 4.99
C LYS A 258 -0.72 24.43 5.57
N LEU A 259 -0.88 23.42 4.72
CA LEU A 259 -1.02 22.02 5.13
C LEU A 259 0.23 21.51 5.88
N ALA A 260 1.44 21.87 5.44
CA ALA A 260 2.67 21.52 6.16
C ALA A 260 2.60 21.99 7.63
N GLY A 261 2.17 23.22 7.87
CA GLY A 261 1.96 23.77 9.21
C GLY A 261 0.92 23.00 10.03
N GLN A 262 -0.19 22.59 9.40
CA GLN A 262 -1.23 21.79 10.07
C GLN A 262 -0.70 20.41 10.50
N ILE A 263 0.05 19.72 9.63
CA ILE A 263 0.63 18.41 9.96
C ILE A 263 1.62 18.54 11.12
N GLN A 264 2.44 19.59 11.15
CA GLN A 264 3.35 19.85 12.27
C GLN A 264 2.61 20.08 13.59
N ALA A 265 1.52 20.86 13.55
CA ALA A 265 0.68 21.12 14.73
C ALA A 265 0.07 19.83 15.28
N VAL A 266 -0.47 18.96 14.42
CA VAL A 266 -0.99 17.64 14.79
C VAL A 266 0.10 16.77 15.42
N LEU A 267 1.28 16.68 14.79
CA LEU A 267 2.40 15.90 15.31
C LEU A 267 2.89 16.42 16.67
N LYS A 268 2.82 17.73 16.91
CA LYS A 268 3.13 18.34 18.22
C LYS A 268 2.09 17.93 19.28
N GLN A 269 0.81 17.92 18.93
CA GLN A 269 -0.27 17.50 19.82
C GLN A 269 -0.20 16.01 20.16
N PHE A 270 0.21 15.14 19.22
CA PHE A 270 0.49 13.73 19.53
C PHE A 270 1.57 13.54 20.59
N LYS A 271 2.64 14.35 20.57
CA LYS A 271 3.66 14.34 21.62
C LYS A 271 3.13 14.77 22.98
N GLN A 272 1.99 15.48 23.02
CA GLN A 272 1.30 15.92 24.23
C GLN A 272 0.20 14.94 24.68
N GLY A 273 0.08 13.77 24.02
CA GLY A 273 -0.91 12.74 24.38
C GLY A 273 -2.30 12.95 23.80
N VAL A 274 -2.49 13.92 22.90
CA VAL A 274 -3.78 14.14 22.23
C VAL A 274 -4.07 13.00 21.27
N THR A 275 -5.31 12.48 21.27
CA THR A 275 -5.71 11.34 20.43
C THR A 275 -6.01 11.76 18.99
N PRO A 276 -5.91 10.85 18.00
CA PRO A 276 -6.26 11.18 16.61
C PRO A 276 -7.75 11.55 16.43
N SER A 277 -8.64 10.95 17.22
CA SER A 277 -10.08 11.23 17.15
C SER A 277 -10.44 12.66 17.53
N SER A 278 -9.85 13.23 18.58
CA SER A 278 -10.10 14.62 18.99
C SER A 278 -9.55 15.62 17.97
N LEU A 279 -8.60 15.19 17.15
CA LEU A 279 -8.05 15.96 16.03
C LEU A 279 -8.77 15.67 14.71
N GLY A 280 -9.91 14.98 14.73
CA GLY A 280 -10.70 14.69 13.54
C GLY A 280 -10.03 13.74 12.53
N LEU A 281 -9.07 12.93 12.96
CA LEU A 281 -8.36 11.96 12.12
C LEU A 281 -9.02 10.57 12.13
N GLY A 282 -9.92 10.29 13.07
CA GLY A 282 -10.63 9.02 13.21
C GLY A 282 -10.38 8.32 14.55
N ALA A 283 -11.38 7.55 15.00
CA ALA A 283 -11.31 6.78 16.25
C ALA A 283 -10.60 5.42 16.08
N ASP A 284 -10.52 4.93 14.85
CA ASP A 284 -9.86 3.70 14.43
C ASP A 284 -8.33 3.83 14.29
N CYS A 285 -7.77 5.02 14.54
CA CYS A 285 -6.37 5.37 14.30
C CYS A 285 -5.56 5.36 15.62
N PRO A 286 -4.59 4.44 15.81
CA PRO A 286 -3.63 4.54 16.92
C PRO A 286 -2.67 5.73 16.75
N VAL A 287 -2.26 6.37 17.86
CA VAL A 287 -1.37 7.56 17.83
C VAL A 287 -0.08 7.28 17.07
N ASP A 288 0.63 6.20 17.39
CA ASP A 288 1.93 5.88 16.77
C ASP A 288 1.83 5.61 15.27
N ALA A 289 0.79 4.88 14.85
CA ALA A 289 0.54 4.61 13.44
C ALA A 289 0.19 5.91 12.70
N SER A 290 -0.62 6.76 13.34
CA SER A 290 -1.02 8.06 12.79
C SER A 290 0.17 8.99 12.62
N ALA A 291 1.03 9.08 13.63
CA ALA A 291 2.24 9.90 13.59
C ALA A 291 3.18 9.45 12.47
N LYS A 292 3.42 8.14 12.32
CA LYS A 292 4.25 7.59 11.25
C LYS A 292 3.66 7.88 9.86
N LEU A 293 2.36 7.69 9.68
CA LEU A 293 1.71 7.94 8.40
C LEU A 293 1.76 9.43 8.05
N LEU A 294 1.39 10.34 8.96
CA LEU A 294 1.48 11.78 8.75
C LEU A 294 2.90 12.27 8.48
N LEU A 295 3.90 11.73 9.17
CA LEU A 295 5.30 12.03 8.88
C LEU A 295 5.68 11.62 7.44
N SER A 296 5.16 10.48 6.95
CA SER A 296 5.37 10.05 5.57
C SER A 296 4.67 10.94 4.54
N LEU A 297 3.59 11.63 4.93
CA LEU A 297 2.79 12.51 4.08
C LEU A 297 3.23 13.98 4.14
N TYR A 298 3.93 14.40 5.21
CA TYR A 298 4.33 15.79 5.45
C TYR A 298 5.02 16.45 4.26
N ARG A 299 6.06 15.78 3.72
CA ARG A 299 6.82 16.32 2.58
C ARG A 299 6.04 16.27 1.26
N PRO A 300 5.46 15.13 0.84
CA PRO A 300 4.73 15.08 -0.44
C PRO A 300 3.50 15.99 -0.44
N TRP A 301 2.79 16.17 0.68
CA TRP A 301 1.62 17.05 0.73
C TRP A 301 1.95 18.51 0.97
N GLY A 302 3.00 18.81 1.74
CA GLY A 302 3.20 20.16 2.27
C GLY A 302 4.33 20.97 1.63
N LEU A 303 5.31 20.32 1.00
CA LEU A 303 6.56 20.98 0.60
C LEU A 303 6.82 20.86 -0.91
N ALA A 304 7.42 19.76 -1.32
CA ALA A 304 7.94 19.57 -2.67
C ALA A 304 8.25 18.09 -2.90
N SER A 305 8.41 17.73 -4.16
CA SER A 305 8.94 16.42 -4.53
C SER A 305 10.31 16.21 -3.89
N ALA A 306 10.50 15.06 -3.27
CA ALA A 306 11.80 14.65 -2.76
C ALA A 306 12.61 14.07 -3.92
N GLY A 307 13.79 14.66 -4.19
CA GLY A 307 14.79 13.98 -4.99
C GLY A 307 15.11 12.61 -4.38
N ARG A 308 15.22 11.57 -5.22
CA ARG A 308 15.59 10.23 -4.75
C ARG A 308 17.02 10.27 -4.23
N ARG A 309 17.26 9.73 -3.02
CA ARG A 309 18.61 9.59 -2.46
C ARG A 309 19.55 8.78 -3.37
N PHE A 310 18.99 7.79 -4.05
CA PHE A 310 19.71 6.98 -5.05
C PHE A 310 18.99 7.09 -6.40
N PRO A 311 19.63 7.67 -7.43
CA PRO A 311 19.03 7.77 -8.75
C PRO A 311 18.81 6.38 -9.34
N ARG A 312 17.75 6.24 -10.14
CA ARG A 312 17.44 5.00 -10.85
C ARG A 312 18.19 4.97 -12.18
N ARG A 313 18.67 3.80 -12.55
CA ARG A 313 19.29 3.52 -13.84
C ARG A 313 18.42 2.49 -14.56
N GLY A 314 18.04 2.80 -15.79
CA GLY A 314 17.43 1.80 -16.68
C GLY A 314 18.43 0.67 -16.88
N THR A 315 17.96 -0.56 -16.81
CA THR A 315 18.76 -1.74 -17.12
C THR A 315 17.86 -2.77 -17.78
N GLN A 316 18.46 -3.70 -18.51
CA GLN A 316 17.79 -4.86 -19.06
C GLN A 316 18.32 -6.10 -18.34
N GLY A 317 17.45 -7.06 -18.07
CA GLY A 317 17.83 -8.28 -17.36
C GLY A 317 16.64 -8.92 -16.65
N ARG A 318 16.87 -10.11 -16.12
CA ARG A 318 15.88 -10.84 -15.33
C ARG A 318 16.38 -10.97 -13.91
N ALA A 319 15.60 -10.47 -12.96
CA ALA A 319 15.78 -10.76 -11.55
C ALA A 319 15.00 -12.03 -11.21
N GLU A 320 15.56 -12.81 -10.30
CA GLU A 320 14.88 -13.95 -9.71
C GLU A 320 14.21 -13.51 -8.41
N LEU A 321 12.93 -13.81 -8.26
CA LEU A 321 12.13 -13.46 -7.10
C LEU A 321 11.50 -14.72 -6.51
N THR A 322 11.62 -14.87 -5.19
CA THR A 322 11.00 -15.97 -4.45
C THR A 322 10.25 -15.42 -3.24
N ALA A 323 9.05 -15.95 -3.00
CA ALA A 323 8.21 -15.61 -1.87
C ALA A 323 8.00 -16.83 -0.96
N GLY A 324 7.69 -16.56 0.31
CA GLY A 324 7.50 -17.60 1.31
C GLY A 324 8.75 -17.86 2.15
N TRP A 325 8.57 -17.90 3.46
CA TRP A 325 9.65 -17.88 4.45
C TRP A 325 10.74 -18.95 4.21
N SER A 326 10.34 -20.23 4.11
CA SER A 326 11.29 -21.34 3.92
C SER A 326 11.89 -21.36 2.51
N SER A 327 11.16 -20.89 1.49
CA SER A 327 11.71 -20.76 0.12
C SER A 327 12.82 -19.72 0.09
N ILE A 328 12.58 -18.56 0.71
CA ILE A 328 13.59 -17.50 0.88
C ILE A 328 14.80 -18.05 1.63
N ALA A 329 14.60 -18.75 2.76
CA ALA A 329 15.70 -19.37 3.52
C ALA A 329 16.51 -20.38 2.70
N PHE A 330 15.84 -21.23 1.91
CA PHE A 330 16.51 -22.17 1.03
C PHE A 330 17.36 -21.46 -0.03
N HIS A 331 16.82 -20.44 -0.71
CA HIS A 331 17.53 -19.72 -1.76
C HIS A 331 18.69 -18.86 -1.23
N VAL A 332 18.56 -18.29 -0.02
CA VAL A 332 19.64 -17.55 0.65
C VAL A 332 20.76 -18.48 1.12
N SER A 333 20.42 -19.60 1.75
CA SER A 333 21.42 -20.53 2.29
C SER A 333 22.00 -21.49 1.24
N GLY A 334 21.28 -21.71 0.15
CA GLY A 334 21.62 -22.66 -0.90
C GLY A 334 21.45 -24.13 -0.52
N LYS A 335 20.77 -24.44 0.60
CA LYS A 335 20.48 -25.81 1.05
C LYS A 335 19.19 -25.86 1.90
N PRO A 336 18.57 -27.03 2.10
CA PRO A 336 17.45 -27.18 3.02
C PRO A 336 17.83 -26.78 4.45
N PHE A 337 16.88 -26.24 5.20
CA PHE A 337 17.07 -25.95 6.62
C PHE A 337 17.18 -27.25 7.42
N GLU A 338 18.19 -27.31 8.29
CA GLU A 338 18.47 -28.46 9.15
C GLU A 338 18.39 -28.04 10.61
N GLN A 339 17.70 -28.84 11.43
CA GLN A 339 17.63 -28.58 12.87
C GLN A 339 19.03 -28.68 13.50
N PRO A 340 19.49 -27.64 14.21
CA PRO A 340 20.74 -27.73 14.96
C PRO A 340 20.69 -28.90 15.97
N PRO A 341 21.80 -29.62 16.19
CA PRO A 341 21.81 -30.76 17.11
C PRO A 341 21.47 -30.32 18.54
N ILE A 342 20.32 -30.75 19.07
CA ILE A 342 19.85 -30.42 20.41
C ILE A 342 20.65 -31.26 21.42
N TYR A 343 21.84 -30.78 21.78
CA TYR A 343 22.83 -31.44 22.66
C TYR A 343 23.45 -32.74 22.11
N ALA A 344 24.76 -32.93 22.33
CA ALA A 344 25.50 -34.15 22.01
C ALA A 344 25.13 -35.35 22.91
N THR A 345 23.99 -35.31 23.60
CA THR A 345 23.58 -36.30 24.61
C THR A 345 22.11 -36.61 24.46
N GLN A 346 21.82 -37.47 23.47
CA GLN A 346 20.95 -38.65 23.54
C GLN A 346 20.59 -39.02 22.11
N ARG A 347 21.21 -40.10 21.61
CA ARG A 347 20.71 -40.83 20.45
C ARG A 347 19.23 -41.10 20.70
N SER A 348 18.35 -40.55 19.86
CA SER A 348 16.95 -40.91 19.94
C SER A 348 16.81 -42.34 19.42
N LEU A 349 15.86 -43.13 19.93
CA LEU A 349 15.57 -44.47 19.40
C LEU A 349 15.32 -44.45 17.88
N ARG A 350 14.89 -43.32 17.31
CA ARG A 350 14.77 -43.15 15.84
C ARG A 350 16.10 -43.10 15.12
N SER A 351 17.15 -42.51 15.71
CA SER A 351 18.50 -42.53 15.12
C SER A 351 19.13 -43.92 15.18
N ASP A 352 18.78 -44.72 16.19
CA ASP A 352 19.23 -46.12 16.28
C ASP A 352 18.48 -47.01 15.28
N ILE A 353 17.19 -46.79 15.04
CA ILE A 353 16.43 -47.50 13.99
C ILE A 353 16.99 -47.17 12.59
N SER A 354 17.32 -45.91 12.29
CA SER A 354 17.93 -45.59 10.98
C SER A 354 19.35 -46.16 10.82
N LEU A 355 20.13 -46.21 11.90
CA LEU A 355 21.46 -46.83 11.92
C LEU A 355 21.41 -48.36 11.75
N LEU A 356 20.41 -49.02 12.36
CA LEU A 356 20.22 -50.47 12.28
C LEU A 356 19.61 -50.93 10.95
N THR A 357 18.84 -50.08 10.27
CA THR A 357 18.12 -50.46 9.04
C THR A 357 18.84 -50.06 7.74
N PHE A 358 19.70 -49.02 7.76
CA PHE A 358 20.31 -48.48 6.54
C PHE A 358 21.83 -48.36 6.51
N GLY A 359 22.56 -48.84 7.54
CA GLY A 359 23.96 -49.26 7.41
C GLY A 359 25.00 -48.30 6.83
N GLU A 360 24.74 -46.99 6.71
CA GLU A 360 25.70 -46.06 6.11
C GLU A 360 26.26 -45.07 7.14
N ARG A 361 27.57 -45.21 7.38
CA ARG A 361 28.40 -44.18 8.01
C ARG A 361 28.52 -43.02 7.03
N VAL A 362 27.73 -41.96 7.21
CA VAL A 362 28.10 -40.66 6.66
C VAL A 362 29.12 -40.06 7.63
N THR A 363 30.40 -40.23 7.28
CA THR A 363 31.47 -39.40 7.82
C THR A 363 31.07 -37.95 7.62
N GLN A 364 31.10 -37.18 8.70
CA GLN A 364 30.81 -35.75 8.77
C GLN A 364 31.86 -34.99 7.94
N ALA A 365 31.70 -35.02 6.62
CA ALA A 365 32.52 -34.28 5.69
C ALA A 365 32.06 -32.81 5.72
N GLU A 366 33.05 -31.92 5.77
CA GLU A 366 32.90 -30.47 5.69
C GLU A 366 31.93 -30.08 4.57
N ASN A 367 30.90 -29.28 4.92
CA ASN A 367 29.85 -28.71 4.07
C ASN A 367 30.19 -28.70 2.56
N PRO A 368 29.75 -29.69 1.77
CA PRO A 368 29.82 -29.55 0.32
C PRO A 368 28.81 -28.48 -0.08
N ARG A 369 29.29 -27.38 -0.69
CA ARG A 369 28.41 -26.40 -1.32
C ARG A 369 27.59 -27.15 -2.37
N TRP A 370 26.27 -27.25 -2.17
CA TRP A 370 25.37 -27.84 -3.15
C TRP A 370 25.58 -27.14 -4.48
N ASN A 371 25.83 -27.91 -5.54
CA ASN A 371 25.94 -27.33 -6.88
C ASN A 371 24.55 -26.88 -7.39
N GLU A 372 24.53 -26.08 -8.44
CA GLU A 372 23.28 -25.48 -8.96
C GLU A 372 22.24 -26.54 -9.35
N ASN A 373 22.66 -27.68 -9.89
CA ASN A 373 21.77 -28.77 -10.29
C ASN A 373 21.14 -29.49 -9.10
N GLU A 374 21.88 -29.65 -8.00
CA GLU A 374 21.36 -30.22 -6.75
C GLU A 374 20.36 -29.27 -6.09
N ARG A 375 20.69 -27.96 -6.06
CA ARG A 375 19.79 -26.92 -5.54
C ARG A 375 18.48 -26.89 -6.30
N ARG A 376 18.53 -26.88 -7.64
CA ARG A 376 17.34 -26.89 -8.48
C ARG A 376 16.45 -28.11 -8.25
N ARG A 377 17.06 -29.30 -8.11
CA ARG A 377 16.34 -30.55 -7.81
C ARG A 377 15.72 -30.54 -6.41
N ALA A 378 16.41 -30.01 -5.41
CA ALA A 378 15.85 -29.87 -4.06
C ALA A 378 14.71 -28.85 -4.02
N ALA A 379 14.87 -27.68 -4.65
CA ALA A 379 13.84 -26.65 -4.74
C ALA A 379 12.55 -27.21 -5.37
N ALA A 380 12.67 -27.93 -6.50
CA ALA A 380 11.54 -28.57 -7.16
C ALA A 380 10.81 -29.58 -6.27
N ARG A 381 11.55 -30.42 -5.51
CA ARG A 381 10.94 -31.40 -4.58
C ARG A 381 10.23 -30.74 -3.41
N LEU A 382 10.74 -29.61 -2.93
CA LEU A 382 10.20 -28.87 -1.79
C LEU A 382 9.10 -27.87 -2.20
N GLY A 383 8.84 -27.71 -3.51
CA GLY A 383 7.91 -26.69 -4.02
C GLY A 383 8.40 -25.26 -3.82
N PHE A 384 9.72 -25.06 -3.66
CA PHE A 384 10.32 -23.73 -3.52
C PHE A 384 10.47 -23.12 -4.91
N THR A 385 9.49 -22.29 -5.26
CA THR A 385 9.41 -21.64 -6.57
C THR A 385 10.26 -20.37 -6.59
N CYS A 386 10.92 -20.15 -7.72
CA CYS A 386 11.59 -18.91 -8.05
C CYS A 386 11.12 -18.43 -9.42
N GLU A 387 10.61 -17.21 -9.46
CA GLU A 387 10.03 -16.60 -10.64
C GLU A 387 11.01 -15.63 -11.27
N HIS A 388 10.99 -15.54 -12.60
CA HIS A 388 11.83 -14.62 -13.34
C HIS A 388 11.06 -13.36 -13.68
N TRP A 389 11.50 -12.25 -13.15
CA TRP A 389 10.89 -10.93 -13.33
C TRP A 389 11.79 -10.06 -14.19
N GLN A 390 11.19 -9.29 -15.10
CA GLN A 390 11.95 -8.35 -15.93
C GLN A 390 12.27 -7.10 -15.12
N VAL A 391 13.52 -6.63 -15.20
CA VAL A 391 13.93 -5.38 -14.53
C VAL A 391 13.61 -4.21 -15.45
N ALA A 392 12.80 -3.26 -14.98
CA ALA A 392 12.59 -1.99 -15.69
C ALA A 392 13.69 -0.99 -15.36
N ASP A 393 14.02 -0.87 -14.07
CA ASP A 393 15.09 -0.02 -13.56
C ASP A 393 15.53 -0.48 -12.17
N HIS A 394 16.69 0.02 -11.73
CA HIS A 394 17.25 -0.27 -10.42
C HIS A 394 17.90 0.95 -9.79
N SER A 395 18.05 0.92 -8.46
CA SER A 395 18.92 1.81 -7.69
C SER A 395 19.66 0.98 -6.64
N VAL A 396 20.57 1.62 -5.89
CA VAL A 396 21.27 0.96 -4.76
C VAL A 396 20.31 0.37 -3.73
N SER A 397 19.10 0.93 -3.60
CA SER A 397 18.13 0.54 -2.56
C SER A 397 16.98 -0.33 -3.07
N GLY A 398 16.97 -0.73 -4.34
CA GLY A 398 15.86 -1.53 -4.86
C GLY A 398 15.71 -1.57 -6.37
N PHE A 399 14.64 -2.23 -6.81
CA PHE A 399 14.32 -2.51 -8.21
C PHE A 399 12.88 -2.10 -8.51
N ARG A 400 12.60 -1.76 -9.77
CA ARG A 400 11.25 -1.88 -10.33
C ARG A 400 11.25 -3.09 -11.25
N LEU A 401 10.40 -4.05 -10.89
CA LEU A 401 10.26 -5.31 -11.58
C LEU A 401 8.88 -5.39 -12.21
N TYR A 402 8.76 -6.12 -13.31
CA TYR A 402 7.47 -6.47 -13.88
C TYR A 402 7.43 -7.94 -14.31
N GLN A 403 6.24 -8.53 -14.23
CA GLN A 403 5.99 -9.94 -14.48
C GLN A 403 4.85 -10.12 -15.48
N ASP A 404 5.10 -10.98 -16.46
CA ASP A 404 4.13 -11.40 -17.47
C ASP A 404 4.44 -12.85 -17.95
N PRO A 405 3.51 -13.81 -17.83
CA PRO A 405 2.24 -13.72 -17.11
C PRO A 405 2.49 -13.65 -15.58
N HIS A 406 1.56 -13.05 -14.84
CA HIS A 406 1.62 -13.08 -13.37
C HIS A 406 1.30 -14.50 -12.87
N THR A 407 2.11 -15.04 -11.97
CA THR A 407 2.01 -16.46 -11.56
C THR A 407 1.72 -16.66 -10.08
N GLN A 408 2.00 -15.67 -9.23
CA GLN A 408 1.76 -15.76 -7.79
C GLN A 408 1.07 -14.49 -7.26
N ARG A 409 0.17 -14.68 -6.28
CA ARG A 409 -0.41 -13.58 -5.52
C ARG A 409 0.62 -13.05 -4.53
N LEU A 410 1.03 -11.80 -4.72
CA LEU A 410 1.96 -11.08 -3.85
C LEU A 410 1.22 -10.03 -3.01
N GLU A 411 1.70 -9.83 -1.79
CA GLU A 411 1.09 -8.91 -0.83
C GLU A 411 1.93 -7.65 -0.63
N HIS A 412 1.24 -6.56 -0.33
CA HIS A 412 1.91 -5.31 0.02
C HIS A 412 2.78 -5.48 1.28
N HIS A 413 4.01 -4.94 1.25
CA HIS A 413 5.02 -5.08 2.31
C HIS A 413 5.46 -6.50 2.64
N GLN A 414 5.12 -7.50 1.80
CA GLN A 414 5.58 -8.88 1.99
C GLN A 414 7.11 -8.99 1.88
N LEU A 415 7.71 -9.89 2.67
CA LEU A 415 9.11 -10.27 2.52
C LEU A 415 9.30 -11.12 1.26
N VAL A 416 10.31 -10.78 0.47
CA VAL A 416 10.72 -11.55 -0.71
C VAL A 416 12.24 -11.73 -0.73
N GLY A 417 12.68 -12.84 -1.29
CA GLY A 417 14.06 -13.03 -1.71
C GLY A 417 14.22 -12.54 -3.14
N VAL A 418 15.23 -11.74 -3.42
CA VAL A 418 15.55 -11.26 -4.77
C VAL A 418 17.00 -11.55 -5.11
N ARG A 419 17.24 -12.21 -6.24
CA ARG A 419 18.56 -12.33 -6.86
C ARG A 419 18.61 -11.40 -8.07
N PRO A 420 19.41 -10.31 -8.03
CA PRO A 420 19.57 -9.40 -9.15
C PRO A 420 20.12 -10.10 -10.40
N PRO A 421 19.92 -9.54 -11.62
CA PRO A 421 20.39 -10.17 -12.86
C PRO A 421 21.88 -10.55 -12.86
N ASP A 422 22.72 -9.67 -12.31
CA ASP A 422 24.18 -9.86 -12.23
C ASP A 422 24.64 -10.27 -10.80
N GLY A 423 23.70 -10.70 -9.95
CA GLY A 423 23.96 -11.01 -8.55
C GLY A 423 24.19 -12.51 -8.31
N GLU A 424 25.26 -12.87 -7.61
CA GLU A 424 25.50 -14.26 -7.21
C GLU A 424 24.63 -14.72 -6.02
N HIS A 425 24.12 -13.76 -5.24
CA HIS A 425 23.44 -14.03 -3.98
C HIS A 425 22.02 -13.50 -3.97
N TYR A 426 21.15 -14.21 -3.24
CA TYR A 426 19.84 -13.69 -2.87
C TYR A 426 19.98 -12.65 -1.77
N LEU A 427 19.28 -11.53 -1.96
CA LEU A 427 19.10 -10.46 -0.99
C LEU A 427 17.70 -10.56 -0.41
N LEU A 428 17.52 -10.05 0.81
CA LEU A 428 16.17 -9.85 1.35
C LEU A 428 15.64 -8.51 0.91
N ALA A 429 14.37 -8.47 0.58
CA ALA A 429 13.67 -7.26 0.19
C ALA A 429 12.22 -7.28 0.66
N GLN A 430 11.59 -6.11 0.66
CA GLN A 430 10.15 -5.99 0.84
C GLN A 430 9.49 -5.42 -0.42
N LEU A 431 8.23 -5.77 -0.65
CA LEU A 431 7.40 -5.15 -1.68
C LEU A 431 6.91 -3.78 -1.20
N SER A 432 7.47 -2.70 -1.76
CA SER A 432 7.18 -1.30 -1.39
C SER A 432 5.94 -0.72 -2.07
N TRP A 433 5.55 -1.27 -3.22
CA TRP A 433 4.29 -1.02 -3.91
C TRP A 433 4.06 -2.12 -4.95
N LEU A 434 2.80 -2.35 -5.28
CA LEU A 434 2.35 -3.33 -6.28
C LEU A 434 1.21 -2.70 -7.09
N MET A 435 1.19 -2.93 -8.41
CA MET A 435 0.04 -2.58 -9.23
C MET A 435 -0.04 -3.43 -10.51
N TYR A 436 -1.26 -3.70 -10.96
CA TYR A 436 -1.49 -4.28 -12.29
C TYR A 436 -1.75 -3.19 -13.31
N ARG A 437 -1.09 -3.32 -14.46
CA ARG A 437 -1.37 -2.53 -15.66
C ARG A 437 -2.69 -2.98 -16.31
N ALA A 438 -3.11 -2.20 -17.29
CA ALA A 438 -4.32 -2.51 -18.08
C ALA A 438 -4.19 -3.81 -18.89
N ASP A 439 -2.96 -4.20 -19.26
CA ASP A 439 -2.65 -5.38 -20.06
C ASP A 439 -2.42 -6.67 -19.25
N GLY A 440 -2.59 -6.65 -17.93
CA GLY A 440 -2.38 -7.84 -17.08
C GLY A 440 -1.00 -7.93 -16.44
N VAL A 441 -0.06 -7.09 -16.88
CA VAL A 441 1.31 -7.09 -16.34
C VAL A 441 1.31 -6.55 -14.92
N MET A 442 1.87 -7.31 -13.99
CA MET A 442 2.12 -6.84 -12.62
C MET A 442 3.43 -6.05 -12.60
N GLU A 443 3.40 -4.84 -12.05
CA GLU A 443 4.58 -4.06 -11.71
C GLU A 443 4.75 -4.00 -10.18
N ALA A 444 5.99 -4.13 -9.73
CA ALA A 444 6.34 -4.13 -8.32
C ALA A 444 7.57 -3.26 -8.04
N GLY A 445 7.49 -2.47 -6.97
CA GLY A 445 8.66 -1.83 -6.38
C GLY A 445 9.25 -2.72 -5.30
N VAL A 446 10.45 -3.24 -5.53
CA VAL A 446 11.18 -4.08 -4.56
C VAL A 446 12.21 -3.24 -3.82
N GLN A 447 12.08 -3.10 -2.50
CA GLN A 447 13.03 -2.39 -1.67
C GLN A 447 13.95 -3.37 -0.96
N VAL A 448 15.24 -3.35 -1.29
CA VAL A 448 16.25 -4.24 -0.70
C VAL A 448 16.53 -3.82 0.75
N LEU A 449 16.54 -4.80 1.65
CA LEU A 449 16.98 -4.64 3.03
C LEU A 449 18.53 -4.64 3.05
N PRO A 450 19.18 -3.63 3.63
CA PRO A 450 20.65 -3.54 3.65
C PRO A 450 21.31 -4.75 4.33
N GLY A 451 22.37 -5.27 3.70
CA GLY A 451 23.19 -6.36 4.22
C GLY A 451 23.00 -7.67 3.45
N LEU A 452 24.07 -8.45 3.32
CA LEU A 452 24.00 -9.79 2.73
C LEU A 452 23.39 -10.74 3.77
N PRO A 453 22.19 -11.31 3.54
CA PRO A 453 21.50 -12.09 4.55
C PRO A 453 22.21 -13.41 4.83
N ARG A 454 22.21 -13.81 6.11
CA ARG A 454 22.57 -15.17 6.53
C ARG A 454 21.37 -15.83 7.19
N VAL A 455 21.08 -17.07 6.81
CA VAL A 455 20.07 -17.87 7.51
C VAL A 455 20.66 -18.37 8.82
N VAL A 456 19.96 -18.09 9.91
CA VAL A 456 20.28 -18.56 11.26
C VAL A 456 19.11 -19.36 11.80
N ALA A 457 19.37 -20.30 12.70
CA ALA A 457 18.33 -21.02 13.42
C ALA A 457 17.98 -20.24 14.70
N VAL A 458 16.71 -19.92 14.91
CA VAL A 458 16.22 -19.15 16.05
C VAL A 458 15.15 -19.90 16.83
N ARG A 459 15.12 -19.72 18.16
CA ARG A 459 14.01 -20.18 19.01
C ARG A 459 13.80 -19.22 20.19
N PRO A 460 12.59 -19.11 20.77
CA PRO A 460 12.40 -18.38 22.02
C PRO A 460 13.29 -18.96 23.12
N PHE A 461 13.91 -18.10 23.92
CA PHE A 461 14.61 -18.55 25.12
C PHE A 461 13.59 -18.79 26.25
N GLY A 462 13.60 -19.97 26.87
CA GLY A 462 12.74 -20.30 28.00
C GLY A 462 13.52 -20.78 29.21
N LEU A 463 13.30 -20.16 30.37
CA LEU A 463 13.79 -20.67 31.67
C LEU A 463 13.00 -21.91 32.15
N THR A 464 11.78 -22.08 31.66
CA THR A 464 10.85 -23.20 31.90
C THR A 464 10.22 -23.74 30.61
N GLY A 465 10.65 -23.21 29.45
CA GLY A 465 10.13 -23.59 28.14
C GLY A 465 10.62 -24.97 27.76
N ASN A 466 9.75 -25.75 27.11
CA ASN A 466 10.08 -27.08 26.60
C ASN A 466 11.35 -26.98 25.75
N VAL A 467 12.46 -27.58 26.20
CA VAL A 467 13.74 -27.68 25.47
C VAL A 467 13.57 -28.34 24.08
N HIS A 468 12.38 -28.88 23.83
CA HIS A 468 11.90 -29.54 22.63
C HIS A 468 11.31 -28.63 21.54
N GLU A 469 11.20 -27.31 21.75
CA GLU A 469 10.72 -26.42 20.67
C GLU A 469 11.76 -26.37 19.53
N ALA A 470 11.31 -26.71 18.32
CA ALA A 470 12.17 -26.76 17.14
C ALA A 470 12.68 -25.37 16.79
N PHE A 471 13.91 -25.29 16.29
CA PHE A 471 14.41 -24.04 15.73
C PHE A 471 13.64 -23.70 14.45
N LEU A 472 13.39 -22.42 14.24
CA LEU A 472 12.88 -21.88 12.99
C LEU A 472 13.97 -21.13 12.24
N GLU A 473 13.77 -20.88 10.95
CA GLU A 473 14.63 -20.02 10.17
C GLU A 473 14.45 -18.56 10.61
N GLY A 474 15.55 -17.85 10.82
CA GLY A 474 15.63 -16.40 10.93
C GLY A 474 16.70 -15.88 9.96
N PHE A 475 16.68 -14.58 9.68
CA PHE A 475 17.69 -13.99 8.80
C PHE A 475 18.46 -12.87 9.49
N LEU A 476 19.76 -13.08 9.64
CA LEU A 476 20.68 -12.09 10.17
C LEU A 476 21.20 -11.19 9.05
N LEU A 477 20.95 -9.89 9.17
CA LEU A 477 21.45 -8.86 8.26
C LEU A 477 22.65 -8.15 8.92
N PRO A 478 23.88 -8.29 8.39
CA PRO A 478 25.05 -7.61 8.92
C PRO A 478 24.97 -6.09 8.71
N PRO A 479 25.70 -5.30 9.51
CA PRO A 479 25.70 -3.85 9.36
C PRO A 479 26.26 -3.44 8.00
N THR A 480 25.67 -2.40 7.40
CA THR A 480 26.12 -1.79 6.15
C THR A 480 26.44 -0.31 6.39
N PRO A 481 27.68 0.04 6.77
CA PRO A 481 28.06 1.41 7.13
C PRO A 481 27.79 2.44 6.02
N ALA A 482 28.02 2.08 4.76
CA ALA A 482 27.76 2.96 3.60
C ALA A 482 26.29 3.39 3.50
N LEU A 483 25.36 2.58 4.00
CA LEU A 483 23.93 2.86 4.00
C LEU A 483 23.42 3.39 5.35
N LYS A 484 24.30 3.54 6.35
CA LYS A 484 23.96 3.85 7.75
C LYS A 484 22.96 2.85 8.33
N ALA A 485 23.12 1.57 7.98
CA ALA A 485 22.30 0.49 8.49
C ALA A 485 23.10 -0.33 9.51
N GLU A 486 22.55 -0.49 10.71
CA GLU A 486 23.11 -1.33 11.77
C GLU A 486 22.74 -2.81 11.55
N SER A 487 23.35 -3.70 12.33
CA SER A 487 23.00 -5.12 12.31
C SER A 487 21.54 -5.32 12.76
N SER A 488 20.82 -6.21 12.10
CA SER A 488 19.42 -6.48 12.42
C SER A 488 19.03 -7.92 12.12
N LEU A 489 17.92 -8.35 12.72
CA LEU A 489 17.39 -9.70 12.54
C LEU A 489 16.00 -9.62 11.90
N ILE A 490 15.72 -10.49 10.94
CA ILE A 490 14.41 -10.68 10.34
C ILE A 490 13.79 -11.94 10.95
N LEU A 491 12.63 -11.78 11.56
CA LEU A 491 11.88 -12.83 12.27
C LEU A 491 10.45 -12.89 11.74
N PRO A 492 9.71 -14.00 11.97
CA PRO A 492 8.29 -14.06 11.64
C PRO A 492 7.51 -12.94 12.35
N ALA A 493 6.50 -12.37 11.70
CA ALA A 493 5.83 -11.12 12.12
C ALA A 493 5.43 -11.04 13.61
N LYS A 494 5.03 -12.17 14.21
CA LYS A 494 4.54 -12.26 15.60
C LYS A 494 5.63 -12.53 16.65
N TRP A 495 6.90 -12.61 16.26
CA TRP A 495 7.98 -12.97 17.17
C TRP A 495 8.51 -11.83 18.03
N PHE A 496 8.34 -10.58 17.59
CA PHE A 496 8.88 -9.44 18.33
C PHE A 496 8.01 -9.10 19.55
N GLN A 497 8.63 -9.19 20.72
CA GLN A 497 8.22 -8.51 21.94
C GLN A 497 9.46 -7.78 22.49
N PRO A 498 9.34 -6.53 22.97
CA PRO A 498 10.47 -5.83 23.58
C PRO A 498 11.08 -6.66 24.71
N GLN A 499 12.41 -6.68 24.80
CA GLN A 499 13.20 -7.41 25.80
C GLN A 499 13.11 -8.95 25.75
N ARG A 500 12.38 -9.53 24.78
CA ARG A 500 12.38 -10.97 24.57
C ARG A 500 13.79 -11.46 24.23
N VAL A 501 14.21 -12.54 24.87
CA VAL A 501 15.47 -13.22 24.57
C VAL A 501 15.19 -14.40 23.65
N ILE A 502 16.07 -14.61 22.67
CA ILE A 502 16.03 -15.75 21.75
C ILE A 502 17.40 -16.45 21.74
N ASP A 503 17.39 -17.77 21.58
CA ASP A 503 18.59 -18.53 21.24
C ASP A 503 18.80 -18.45 19.73
N VAL A 504 20.04 -18.25 19.31
CA VAL A 504 20.45 -18.21 17.90
C VAL A 504 21.57 -19.20 17.68
N VAL A 505 21.45 -19.99 16.62
CA VAL A 505 22.51 -20.84 16.09
C VAL A 505 22.88 -20.35 14.69
N ASP A 506 24.11 -19.83 14.54
CA ASP A 506 24.70 -19.39 13.27
C ASP A 506 25.86 -20.33 12.94
N GLY A 507 25.63 -21.28 12.05
CA GLY A 507 26.57 -22.37 11.78
C GLY A 507 26.85 -23.20 13.02
N GLY A 508 28.11 -23.21 13.47
CA GLY A 508 28.53 -23.91 14.69
C GLY A 508 28.42 -23.08 15.98
N GLN A 509 28.17 -21.77 15.87
CA GLN A 509 28.14 -20.87 17.02
C GLN A 509 26.74 -20.78 17.62
N ARG A 510 26.66 -20.76 18.95
CA ARG A 510 25.41 -20.56 19.70
C ARG A 510 25.56 -19.35 20.60
N TYR A 511 24.58 -18.46 20.56
CA TYR A 511 24.55 -17.25 21.36
C TYR A 511 23.11 -16.81 21.58
N GLN A 512 22.92 -15.87 22.50
CA GLN A 512 21.61 -15.33 22.85
C GLN A 512 21.51 -13.87 22.45
N LEU A 513 20.35 -13.50 21.90
CA LEU A 513 20.05 -12.12 21.54
C LEU A 513 18.83 -11.63 22.31
N ARG A 514 18.88 -10.39 22.78
CA ARG A 514 17.74 -9.67 23.34
C ARG A 514 17.16 -8.72 22.30
N LEU A 515 15.87 -8.87 21.98
CA LEU A 515 15.18 -8.03 21.02
C LEU A 515 14.88 -6.65 21.61
N THR A 516 15.26 -5.56 20.94
CA THR A 516 15.11 -4.20 21.49
C THR A 516 13.98 -3.42 20.82
N LYS A 517 14.02 -3.25 19.50
CA LYS A 517 13.05 -2.41 18.77
C LYS A 517 12.68 -3.02 17.42
N ALA A 518 11.39 -2.93 17.07
CA ALA A 518 10.94 -3.21 15.70
C ALA A 518 11.29 -2.01 14.80
N ILE A 519 12.16 -2.27 13.81
CA ILE A 519 12.60 -1.30 12.80
C ILE A 519 11.56 -1.18 11.69
N LEU A 520 11.12 -2.33 11.17
CA LEU A 520 10.20 -2.45 10.04
C LEU A 520 9.26 -3.65 10.28
N ARG A 521 8.01 -3.53 9.83
CA ARG A 521 6.99 -4.57 9.94
C ARG A 521 6.32 -4.79 8.59
N GLY A 522 6.37 -6.02 8.11
CA GLY A 522 5.54 -6.51 7.01
C GLY A 522 4.38 -7.36 7.53
N PRO A 523 3.55 -7.91 6.63
CA PRO A 523 2.47 -8.83 7.00
C PRO A 523 3.01 -10.18 7.52
N ASP A 524 4.16 -10.63 7.01
CA ASP A 524 4.77 -11.94 7.29
C ASP A 524 6.09 -11.87 8.07
N PHE A 525 6.70 -10.69 8.18
CA PHE A 525 7.98 -10.49 8.89
C PHE A 525 8.02 -9.28 9.81
N VAL A 526 9.01 -9.28 10.71
CA VAL A 526 9.45 -8.12 11.47
C VAL A 526 10.98 -8.02 11.43
N GLN A 527 11.49 -6.84 11.08
CA GLN A 527 12.91 -6.51 11.23
C GLN A 527 13.13 -5.87 12.60
N VAL A 528 14.09 -6.40 13.35
CA VAL A 528 14.34 -6.01 14.74
C VAL A 528 15.80 -5.66 14.97
N SER A 529 16.05 -4.62 15.76
CA SER A 529 17.34 -4.42 16.40
C SER A 529 17.44 -5.33 17.63
N TYR A 530 18.66 -5.64 18.03
CA TYR A 530 18.93 -6.55 19.13
C TYR A 530 20.24 -6.18 19.86
N GLU A 531 20.42 -6.76 21.03
CA GLU A 531 21.67 -6.74 21.82
C GLU A 531 22.13 -8.18 22.04
N ALA A 532 23.43 -8.45 21.88
CA ALA A 532 24.00 -9.74 22.21
C ALA A 532 24.13 -9.90 23.73
N LEU A 533 23.78 -11.08 24.25
CA LEU A 533 24.00 -11.42 25.65
C LEU A 533 25.27 -12.25 25.77
N GLU A 534 26.14 -11.89 26.71
CA GLU A 534 27.32 -12.69 27.03
C GLU A 534 26.90 -14.07 27.54
N SER A 535 27.46 -15.14 26.98
CA SER A 535 27.23 -16.49 27.50
C SER A 535 27.85 -16.61 28.89
N PRO A 536 27.17 -17.21 29.89
CA PRO A 536 27.84 -17.58 31.13
C PRO A 536 28.93 -18.61 30.77
N ALA A 537 30.18 -18.32 31.16
CA ALA A 537 31.29 -19.25 30.99
C ALA A 537 30.90 -20.63 31.57
N PRO A 538 31.26 -21.75 30.93
CA PRO A 538 30.99 -23.07 31.49
C PRO A 538 31.72 -23.18 32.84
N GLY A 539 30.93 -23.30 33.91
CA GLY A 539 31.40 -23.26 35.29
C GLY A 539 32.54 -24.23 35.56
N ALA A 540 33.60 -23.71 36.17
CA ALA A 540 34.62 -24.52 36.84
C ALA A 540 33.92 -25.45 37.84
N LYS A 541 34.24 -26.74 37.76
CA LYS A 541 33.75 -27.76 38.71
C LYS A 541 34.05 -27.30 40.14
N PRO A 542 33.10 -27.44 41.09
CA PRO A 542 33.44 -27.28 42.50
C PRO A 542 34.46 -28.37 42.86
N GLY A 543 35.65 -27.95 43.28
CA GLY A 543 36.66 -28.86 43.80
C GLY A 543 36.11 -29.59 45.01
N SER A 544 36.17 -30.92 44.97
CA SER A 544 35.92 -31.76 46.12
C SER A 544 37.00 -31.50 47.17
N ALA A 545 36.64 -30.86 48.29
CA ALA A 545 37.42 -30.95 49.51
C ALA A 545 37.08 -32.28 50.20
N ARG A 546 38.11 -33.12 50.35
CA ARG A 546 38.15 -34.20 51.35
C ARG A 546 38.51 -33.61 52.70
#